data_AF-A0A2K5DK69-F1
#
_entry.id   AF-A0A2K5DK69-F1
#
_cell.length_a   1.000
_cell.length_b   1.000
_cell.length_c   1.000
_cell.angle_alpha   90.00
_cell.angle_beta   90.00
_cell.angle_gamma   90.00
#
_symmetry.space_group_name_H-M   'P 1'
#
loop_
_entity.id
_entity.type
_entity.pdbx_description
1 polymer ?
#
loop_
_entity_poly.entity_id
_entity_poly.type
_entity_poly.pdbx_seq_one_letter_code
_entity_poly.pdbx_strand_id
1 'polypeptide(L)'
;MADELRQELINRHLITMAQIDQADMPAVPTEVDSYHSLFPLEPLPPPNRIQKSSNFGYITSCYKAVNSKDDLPYCLRRIHALVFAYDFHAGGETMMSRHFNDPNADAYFTKRKWGQHDGPLPRQHAGLLPESLIWAYIVQLSSALRTIHTAGLACRVMDPTKILITGKTRLRVNCVGVFDVLTFDNSQNNNPLALMAQYQQADLISLGKVVLALACNSLAGIQRENLQKAMELVTINYSSDLKNLILYLLTDQNRMRSVNDIMPMIGARFYTQLDAAQMRNDVIEEDLAKEVQNGRLFRLLAKLGTINERPEFQKDPTWSETGDRYLLKLFRDHLFHQVTEAGAPWIDLSHIISCLNKLDAGVPEKISLISRDEKSVLVVTYSDLKRCFENTFQELIAAANGQGSSF
;
A
#
# COMPACT_ATOMS: atom_id res chain seq x y z
N MET A 1 -12.21 6.84 8.50
CA MET A 1 -11.15 6.88 7.49
C MET A 1 -10.84 8.30 7.06
N ALA A 2 -9.58 8.71 7.16
CA ALA A 2 -9.11 9.97 6.58
C ALA A 2 -9.21 9.96 5.04
N ASP A 3 -9.52 11.11 4.43
CA ASP A 3 -9.78 11.20 2.98
C ASP A 3 -8.58 10.80 2.11
N GLU A 4 -7.37 11.20 2.52
CA GLU A 4 -6.13 10.84 1.80
C GLU A 4 -5.91 9.31 1.78
N LEU A 5 -6.09 8.65 2.94
CA LEU A 5 -5.93 7.20 3.06
C LEU A 5 -7.01 6.46 2.25
N ARG A 6 -8.25 6.94 2.28
CA ARG A 6 -9.35 6.36 1.49
C ARG A 6 -9.05 6.43 0.00
N GLN A 7 -8.65 7.60 -0.50
CA GLN A 7 -8.33 7.79 -1.91
C GLN A 7 -7.14 6.92 -2.34
N GLU A 8 -6.13 6.79 -1.48
CA GLU A 8 -4.99 5.91 -1.72
C GLU A 8 -5.43 4.43 -1.82
N LEU A 9 -6.27 3.95 -0.90
CA LEU A 9 -6.77 2.58 -0.90
C LEU A 9 -7.64 2.28 -2.13
N ILE A 10 -8.53 3.21 -2.51
CA ILE A 10 -9.34 3.11 -3.73
C ILE A 10 -8.45 3.02 -4.95
N ASN A 11 -7.46 3.91 -5.08
CA ASN A 11 -6.54 3.89 -6.23
C ASN A 11 -5.76 2.57 -6.31
N ARG A 12 -5.25 2.06 -5.18
CA ARG A 12 -4.58 0.75 -5.14
C ARG A 12 -5.52 -0.39 -5.55
N HIS A 13 -6.78 -0.35 -5.12
CA HIS A 13 -7.78 -1.34 -5.52
C HIS A 13 -8.02 -1.29 -7.04
N LEU A 14 -8.23 -0.10 -7.60
CA LEU A 14 -8.40 0.10 -9.05
C LEU A 14 -7.21 -0.43 -9.85
N ILE A 15 -5.97 -0.13 -9.42
CA ILE A 15 -4.76 -0.66 -10.06
C ILE A 15 -4.69 -2.19 -9.98
N THR A 16 -5.12 -2.77 -8.86
CA THR A 16 -5.14 -4.23 -8.67
C THR A 16 -6.15 -4.90 -9.60
N MET A 17 -7.32 -4.27 -9.75
CA MET A 17 -8.41 -4.73 -10.61
C MET A 17 -8.21 -4.37 -12.09
N ALA A 18 -7.17 -3.62 -12.45
CA ALA A 18 -6.89 -3.24 -13.83
C ALA A 18 -6.73 -4.49 -14.71
N GLN A 19 -7.45 -4.52 -15.83
CA GLN A 19 -7.39 -5.57 -16.83
C GLN A 19 -7.20 -4.93 -18.20
N ILE A 20 -6.65 -5.69 -19.13
CA ILE A 20 -6.53 -5.26 -20.53
C ILE A 20 -7.73 -5.85 -21.28
N ASP A 21 -8.28 -5.08 -22.22
CA ASP A 21 -9.01 -5.68 -23.33
C ASP A 21 -8.01 -6.34 -24.29
N GLN A 22 -8.13 -7.64 -24.50
CA GLN A 22 -7.23 -8.40 -25.34
C GLN A 22 -7.25 -7.93 -26.81
N ALA A 23 -8.35 -7.31 -27.25
CA ALA A 23 -8.44 -6.70 -28.57
C ALA A 23 -7.43 -5.55 -28.76
N ASP A 24 -7.15 -4.79 -27.69
CA ASP A 24 -6.26 -3.63 -27.72
C ASP A 24 -4.78 -4.01 -27.69
N MET A 25 -4.44 -5.14 -27.05
CA MET A 25 -3.04 -5.54 -26.81
C MET A 25 -2.81 -7.04 -27.09
N PRO A 26 -2.92 -7.49 -28.36
CA PRO A 26 -2.79 -8.90 -28.73
C PRO A 26 -1.38 -9.47 -28.49
N ALA A 27 -0.38 -8.61 -28.29
CA ALA A 27 1.00 -9.02 -27.98
C ALA A 27 1.19 -9.51 -26.54
N VAL A 28 0.23 -9.24 -25.64
CA VAL A 28 0.29 -9.72 -24.25
C VAL A 28 -0.40 -11.09 -24.17
N PRO A 29 0.29 -12.14 -23.67
CA PRO A 29 -0.34 -13.45 -23.47
C PRO A 29 -1.50 -13.36 -22.47
N THR A 30 -2.56 -14.13 -22.71
CA THR A 30 -3.68 -14.27 -21.77
C THR A 30 -3.28 -14.97 -20.49
N GLU A 31 -2.42 -15.98 -20.62
CA GLU A 31 -1.97 -16.84 -19.54
C GLU A 31 -0.48 -17.15 -19.68
N VAL A 32 0.19 -17.30 -18.54
CA VAL A 32 1.58 -17.74 -18.42
C VAL A 32 1.67 -18.67 -17.22
N ASP A 33 1.90 -19.97 -17.47
CA ASP A 33 1.87 -21.01 -16.43
C ASP A 33 0.56 -20.94 -15.63
N SER A 34 0.62 -20.76 -14.31
CA SER A 34 -0.55 -20.69 -13.43
C SER A 34 -1.07 -19.26 -13.26
N TYR A 35 -0.71 -18.31 -14.13
CA TYR A 35 -1.09 -16.91 -14.04
C TYR A 35 -1.92 -16.45 -15.22
N HIS A 36 -2.96 -15.66 -14.95
CA HIS A 36 -3.86 -15.08 -15.95
C HIS A 36 -4.05 -13.57 -15.74
N SER A 37 -4.86 -12.93 -16.58
CA SER A 37 -5.21 -11.49 -16.50
C SER A 37 -3.97 -10.59 -16.44
N LEU A 38 -3.01 -10.85 -17.33
CA LEU A 38 -1.77 -10.09 -17.41
C LEU A 38 -2.06 -8.63 -17.78
N PHE A 39 -1.41 -7.70 -17.09
CA PHE A 39 -1.48 -6.26 -17.33
C PHE A 39 -0.07 -5.66 -17.31
N PRO A 40 0.43 -5.04 -18.40
CA PRO A 40 1.79 -4.50 -18.45
C PRO A 40 1.94 -3.33 -17.46
N LEU A 41 3.00 -3.39 -16.66
CA LEU A 41 3.34 -2.36 -15.66
C LEU A 41 4.39 -1.37 -16.17
N GLU A 42 5.02 -1.68 -17.29
CA GLU A 42 5.98 -0.86 -18.00
C GLU A 42 5.51 -0.75 -19.46
N PRO A 43 5.75 0.39 -20.16
CA PRO A 43 5.43 0.49 -21.58
C PRO A 43 6.07 -0.65 -22.36
N LEU A 44 5.29 -1.34 -23.19
CA LEU A 44 5.83 -2.42 -24.01
C LEU A 44 6.85 -1.85 -25.00
N PRO A 45 8.06 -2.43 -25.11
CA PRO A 45 9.05 -1.96 -26.06
C PRO A 45 8.48 -2.10 -27.49
N PRO A 46 8.67 -1.11 -28.37
CA PRO A 46 8.21 -1.20 -29.74
C PRO A 46 8.88 -2.41 -30.44
N PRO A 47 8.19 -3.10 -31.36
CA PRO A 47 8.66 -4.35 -31.96
C PRO A 47 10.03 -4.24 -32.65
N ASN A 48 10.43 -3.04 -33.08
CA ASN A 48 11.70 -2.79 -33.77
C ASN A 48 12.80 -2.20 -32.88
N ARG A 49 12.60 -2.08 -31.56
CA ARG A 49 13.57 -1.45 -30.64
C ARG A 49 13.93 -2.40 -29.49
N ILE A 50 15.05 -3.09 -29.64
CA ILE A 50 15.65 -3.90 -28.57
C ILE A 50 16.31 -2.94 -27.56
N GLN A 51 15.55 -2.45 -26.59
CA GLN A 51 16.12 -1.77 -25.43
C GLN A 51 16.42 -2.81 -24.36
N LYS A 52 17.70 -3.14 -24.21
CA LYS A 52 18.19 -3.95 -23.09
C LYS A 52 18.10 -3.12 -21.82
N SER A 53 17.68 -3.74 -20.73
CA SER A 53 17.80 -3.14 -19.40
C SER A 53 19.27 -2.86 -19.11
N SER A 54 19.58 -1.63 -18.70
CA SER A 54 20.94 -1.21 -18.30
C SER A 54 21.52 -2.08 -17.19
N ASN A 55 20.65 -2.66 -16.35
CA ASN A 55 21.09 -3.37 -15.15
C ASN A 55 21.31 -4.85 -15.46
N PHE A 56 20.39 -5.51 -16.18
CA PHE A 56 20.50 -6.96 -16.42
C PHE A 56 21.19 -7.33 -17.73
N GLY A 57 21.33 -6.40 -18.69
CA GLY A 57 21.88 -6.72 -20.02
C GLY A 57 20.91 -7.51 -20.93
N TYR A 58 19.68 -7.74 -20.46
CA TYR A 58 18.61 -8.45 -21.17
C TYR A 58 17.40 -7.54 -21.41
N ILE A 59 16.56 -7.92 -22.37
CA ILE A 59 15.22 -7.33 -22.52
C ILE A 59 14.37 -7.80 -21.33
N THR A 60 13.68 -6.86 -20.70
CA THR A 60 12.80 -7.14 -19.57
C THR A 60 11.42 -6.55 -19.76
N SER A 61 10.40 -7.22 -19.24
CA SER A 61 9.06 -6.68 -19.07
C SER A 61 8.50 -7.08 -17.70
N CYS A 62 7.69 -6.24 -17.05
CA CYS A 62 6.92 -6.60 -15.85
C CYS A 62 5.43 -6.45 -16.12
N TYR A 63 4.66 -7.40 -15.59
CA TYR A 63 3.22 -7.47 -15.71
C TYR A 63 2.63 -7.70 -14.33
N LYS A 64 1.50 -7.09 -14.01
CA LYS A 64 0.60 -7.60 -12.97
C LYS A 64 -0.09 -8.83 -13.54
N ALA A 65 -0.22 -9.90 -12.78
CA ALA A 65 -1.02 -11.07 -13.14
C ALA A 65 -1.72 -11.62 -11.90
N VAL A 66 -2.77 -12.41 -12.08
CA VAL A 66 -3.49 -13.10 -11.00
C VAL A 66 -3.09 -14.56 -11.02
N ASN A 67 -2.77 -15.12 -9.86
CA ASN A 67 -2.43 -16.53 -9.75
C ASN A 67 -3.71 -17.38 -9.63
N SER A 68 -3.78 -18.46 -10.41
CA SER A 68 -4.98 -19.31 -10.52
C SER A 68 -5.25 -20.17 -9.27
N LYS A 69 -4.27 -20.30 -8.35
CA LYS A 69 -4.38 -21.15 -7.16
C LYS A 69 -4.92 -20.40 -5.94
N ASP A 70 -4.49 -19.14 -5.77
CA ASP A 70 -4.85 -18.33 -4.61
C ASP A 70 -5.67 -17.07 -4.95
N ASP A 71 -5.89 -16.79 -6.25
CA ASP A 71 -6.59 -15.62 -6.77
C ASP A 71 -5.95 -14.27 -6.33
N LEU A 72 -4.66 -14.29 -5.98
CA LEU A 72 -3.92 -13.10 -5.55
C LEU A 72 -3.10 -12.49 -6.70
N PRO A 73 -2.90 -11.16 -6.68
CA PRO A 73 -2.10 -10.45 -7.68
C PRO A 73 -0.58 -10.54 -7.41
N TYR A 74 0.20 -10.73 -8.47
CA TYR A 74 1.68 -10.80 -8.48
C TYR A 74 2.29 -9.88 -9.56
N CYS A 75 3.53 -9.36 -9.39
CA CYS A 75 4.32 -8.88 -10.55
C CYS A 75 5.11 -10.05 -11.11
N LEU A 76 4.85 -10.36 -12.38
CA LEU A 76 5.66 -11.23 -13.20
C LEU A 76 6.69 -10.40 -13.95
N ARG A 77 7.97 -10.63 -13.70
CA ARG A 77 9.05 -10.03 -14.47
C ARG A 77 9.65 -11.06 -15.39
N ARG A 78 9.48 -10.85 -16.70
CA ARG A 78 10.17 -11.61 -17.73
C ARG A 78 11.56 -11.05 -17.94
N ILE A 79 12.57 -11.91 -17.90
CA ILE A 79 13.96 -11.59 -18.23
C ILE A 79 14.45 -12.68 -19.19
N HIS A 80 14.65 -12.32 -20.46
CA HIS A 80 14.99 -13.30 -21.51
C HIS A 80 13.95 -14.45 -21.61
N ALA A 81 14.33 -15.66 -21.22
CA ALA A 81 13.52 -16.88 -21.22
C ALA A 81 13.03 -17.28 -19.82
N LEU A 82 13.33 -16.47 -18.81
CA LEU A 82 12.93 -16.70 -17.42
C LEU A 82 11.79 -15.75 -17.04
N VAL A 83 10.91 -16.23 -16.15
CA VAL A 83 9.86 -15.44 -15.53
C VAL A 83 10.05 -15.52 -14.01
N PHE A 84 10.15 -14.36 -13.37
CA PHE A 84 10.21 -14.23 -11.92
C PHE A 84 8.87 -13.73 -11.42
N ALA A 85 8.31 -14.38 -10.40
CA ALA A 85 7.10 -13.93 -9.72
C ALA A 85 7.47 -13.26 -8.39
N TYR A 86 6.92 -12.06 -8.16
CA TYR A 86 7.10 -11.28 -6.95
C TYR A 86 5.76 -10.81 -6.41
N ASP A 87 5.70 -10.50 -5.11
CA ASP A 87 4.55 -9.81 -4.52
C ASP A 87 4.21 -8.54 -5.31
N PHE A 88 2.93 -8.38 -5.63
CA PHE A 88 2.47 -7.15 -6.28
C PHE A 88 2.28 -6.04 -5.26
N HIS A 89 2.78 -4.84 -5.59
CA HIS A 89 2.62 -3.65 -4.77
C HIS A 89 1.93 -2.56 -5.59
N ALA A 90 0.60 -2.54 -5.55
CA ALA A 90 -0.22 -1.58 -6.27
C ALA A 90 0.14 -0.14 -5.91
N GLY A 91 0.31 0.72 -6.92
CA GLY A 91 0.72 2.11 -6.75
C GLY A 91 2.18 2.30 -6.32
N GLY A 92 2.99 1.23 -6.30
CA GLY A 92 4.42 1.33 -6.07
C GLY A 92 5.12 1.98 -7.27
N GLU A 93 5.90 3.02 -7.02
CA GLU A 93 6.72 3.68 -8.03
C GLU A 93 8.21 3.47 -7.73
N THR A 94 9.06 3.54 -8.75
CA THR A 94 10.51 3.47 -8.51
C THR A 94 11.00 4.77 -7.88
N MET A 95 12.05 4.68 -7.05
CA MET A 95 12.77 5.84 -6.52
C MET A 95 13.28 6.75 -7.64
N MET A 96 13.66 6.14 -8.78
CA MET A 96 13.92 6.82 -10.04
C MET A 96 12.77 7.75 -10.43
N SER A 97 11.58 7.18 -10.58
CA SER A 97 10.39 7.94 -11.00
C SER A 97 10.00 9.02 -10.01
N ARG A 98 10.11 8.73 -8.71
CA ARG A 98 9.66 9.65 -7.65
C ARG A 98 10.53 10.89 -7.53
N HIS A 99 11.86 10.74 -7.61
CA HIS A 99 12.79 11.82 -7.24
C HIS A 99 13.59 12.37 -8.43
N PHE A 100 13.86 11.55 -9.45
CA PHE A 100 14.82 11.89 -10.52
C PHE A 100 14.17 12.21 -11.88
N ASN A 101 12.84 12.38 -11.92
CA ASN A 101 12.11 12.72 -13.14
C ASN A 101 11.91 14.22 -13.36
N ASP A 102 12.25 15.10 -12.40
CA ASP A 102 12.09 16.56 -12.54
C ASP A 102 13.37 17.20 -13.14
N PRO A 103 13.31 17.73 -14.38
CA PRO A 103 14.46 18.37 -15.02
C PRO A 103 14.95 19.63 -14.27
N ASN A 104 14.09 20.30 -13.49
CA ASN A 104 14.46 21.49 -12.73
C ASN A 104 15.34 21.13 -11.53
N ALA A 105 15.01 20.03 -10.86
CA ALA A 105 15.82 19.49 -9.77
C ALA A 105 17.20 19.06 -10.28
N ASP A 106 17.25 18.33 -11.40
CA ASP A 106 18.52 17.91 -12.01
C ASP A 106 19.39 19.09 -12.47
N ALA A 107 18.75 20.14 -13.02
CA ALA A 107 19.43 21.37 -13.44
C ALA A 107 20.14 22.08 -12.28
N TYR A 108 19.63 21.97 -11.05
CA TYR A 108 20.27 22.56 -9.88
C TYR A 108 21.67 21.99 -9.63
N PHE A 109 21.84 20.67 -9.81
CA PHE A 109 23.14 20.04 -9.71
C PHE A 109 24.00 20.30 -10.96
N THR A 110 23.45 20.06 -12.15
CA THR A 110 24.23 20.04 -13.40
C THR A 110 24.68 21.43 -13.84
N LYS A 111 23.83 22.46 -13.72
CA LYS A 111 24.11 23.83 -14.24
C LYS A 111 24.77 24.77 -13.24
N ARG A 112 24.75 24.46 -11.94
CA ARG A 112 25.35 25.35 -10.93
C ARG A 112 26.88 25.36 -11.05
N LYS A 113 27.44 26.54 -11.29
CA LYS A 113 28.88 26.83 -11.16
C LYS A 113 29.16 27.14 -9.70
N TRP A 114 29.86 26.24 -9.02
CA TRP A 114 30.27 26.43 -7.64
C TRP A 114 31.51 27.34 -7.64
N GLY A 115 31.45 28.49 -6.95
CA GLY A 115 32.59 29.42 -6.82
C GLY A 115 32.42 30.83 -7.38
N GLN A 116 31.31 31.20 -8.03
CA GLN A 116 30.98 32.60 -8.35
C GLN A 116 29.69 33.00 -7.64
N HIS A 117 29.81 33.80 -6.59
CA HIS A 117 28.71 34.17 -5.71
C HIS A 117 28.23 35.59 -6.03
N ASP A 118 27.55 35.78 -7.17
CA ASP A 118 26.88 37.05 -7.53
C ASP A 118 25.39 36.84 -7.81
N GLY A 119 24.66 36.29 -6.83
CA GLY A 119 23.21 36.14 -6.91
C GLY A 119 22.57 35.90 -5.54
N PRO A 120 21.27 36.23 -5.39
CA PRO A 120 20.55 36.02 -4.15
C PRO A 120 20.60 34.54 -3.74
N LEU A 121 20.73 34.31 -2.42
CA LEU A 121 20.70 32.97 -1.83
C LEU A 121 19.48 32.20 -2.35
N PRO A 122 19.63 30.92 -2.73
CA PRO A 122 18.52 30.13 -3.25
C PRO A 122 17.36 30.12 -2.25
N ARG A 123 16.13 30.18 -2.78
CA ARG A 123 14.89 29.94 -2.01
C ARG A 123 15.04 28.67 -1.16
N GLN A 124 14.40 28.64 0.02
CA GLN A 124 14.34 27.46 0.90
C GLN A 124 14.04 26.19 0.06
N HIS A 125 14.91 25.18 0.21
CA HIS A 125 14.93 23.91 -0.52
C HIS A 125 14.97 24.04 -2.05
N ALA A 126 16.10 24.48 -2.59
CA ALA A 126 16.36 24.64 -4.03
C ALA A 126 16.40 23.30 -4.81
N GLY A 127 15.29 22.57 -4.82
CA GLY A 127 15.15 21.25 -5.44
C GLY A 127 15.81 20.10 -4.68
N LEU A 128 16.44 20.36 -3.52
CA LEU A 128 17.08 19.34 -2.69
C LEU A 128 16.08 18.65 -1.78
N LEU A 129 16.30 17.35 -1.54
CA LEU A 129 15.43 16.54 -0.68
C LEU A 129 15.66 16.86 0.81
N PRO A 130 14.61 16.84 1.65
CA PRO A 130 14.79 16.99 3.09
C PRO A 130 15.69 15.90 3.68
N GLU A 131 16.63 16.28 4.55
CA GLU A 131 17.57 15.33 5.13
C GLU A 131 16.88 14.22 5.93
N SER A 132 15.77 14.55 6.62
CA SER A 132 14.94 13.58 7.35
C SER A 132 14.39 12.46 6.45
N LEU A 133 14.04 12.79 5.20
CA LEU A 133 13.57 11.82 4.21
C LEU A 133 14.72 10.91 3.76
N ILE A 134 15.91 11.49 3.50
CA ILE A 134 17.10 10.72 3.12
C ILE A 134 17.45 9.73 4.24
N TRP A 135 17.42 10.17 5.50
CA TRP A 135 17.66 9.29 6.65
C TRP A 135 16.60 8.20 6.80
N ALA A 136 15.33 8.50 6.56
CA ALA A 136 14.27 7.49 6.54
C ALA A 136 14.55 6.38 5.52
N TYR A 137 15.08 6.74 4.35
CA TYR A 137 15.48 5.79 3.32
C TYR A 137 16.73 5.00 3.72
N ILE A 138 17.75 5.66 4.27
CA ILE A 138 18.99 5.00 4.75
C ILE A 138 18.67 3.94 5.81
N VAL A 139 17.82 4.26 6.78
CA VAL A 139 17.44 3.32 7.85
C VAL A 139 16.74 2.08 7.27
N GLN A 140 15.82 2.25 6.31
CA GLN A 140 15.11 1.13 5.69
C GLN A 140 16.04 0.28 4.80
N LEU A 141 16.88 0.91 3.96
CA LEU A 141 17.79 0.20 3.07
C LEU A 141 18.92 -0.52 3.83
N SER A 142 19.47 0.11 4.88
CA SER A 142 20.48 -0.54 5.74
C SER A 142 19.89 -1.72 6.50
N SER A 143 18.64 -1.63 6.99
CA SER A 143 17.94 -2.75 7.61
C SER A 143 17.75 -3.93 6.64
N ALA A 144 17.39 -3.64 5.38
CA ALA A 144 17.28 -4.66 4.33
C ALA A 144 18.64 -5.34 4.05
N LEU A 145 19.70 -4.54 3.86
CA LEU A 145 21.05 -5.08 3.64
C LEU A 145 21.54 -5.89 4.83
N ARG A 146 21.31 -5.43 6.07
CA ARG A 146 21.67 -6.18 7.27
C ARG A 146 21.05 -7.57 7.26
N THR A 147 19.77 -7.65 6.91
CA THR A 147 19.04 -8.93 6.83
C THR A 147 19.63 -9.85 5.78
N ILE A 148 19.90 -9.35 4.58
CA ILE A 148 20.48 -10.11 3.47
C ILE A 148 21.90 -10.58 3.81
N HIS A 149 22.76 -9.68 4.30
CA HIS A 149 24.16 -9.98 4.60
C HIS A 149 24.30 -10.94 5.79
N THR A 150 23.44 -10.83 6.81
CA THR A 150 23.40 -11.77 7.95
C THR A 150 23.02 -13.18 7.51
N ALA A 151 22.22 -13.32 6.45
CA ALA A 151 21.88 -14.62 5.85
C ALA A 151 23.02 -15.19 4.96
N GLY A 152 24.16 -14.52 4.86
CA GLY A 152 25.27 -14.93 3.99
C GLY A 152 25.01 -14.68 2.51
N LEU A 153 24.08 -13.77 2.19
CA LEU A 153 23.69 -13.41 0.82
C LEU A 153 24.12 -11.96 0.50
N ALA A 154 23.93 -11.55 -0.76
CA ALA A 154 24.12 -10.18 -1.22
C ALA A 154 22.90 -9.71 -2.01
N CYS A 155 22.61 -8.42 -1.95
CA CYS A 155 21.47 -7.82 -2.61
C CYS A 155 21.68 -7.74 -4.13
N ARG A 156 22.90 -7.36 -4.56
CA ARG A 156 23.39 -7.27 -5.95
C ARG A 156 22.64 -6.29 -6.87
N VAL A 157 21.49 -5.79 -6.44
CA VAL A 157 20.57 -4.93 -7.19
C VAL A 157 20.12 -3.79 -6.28
N MET A 158 20.93 -2.72 -6.20
CA MET A 158 20.62 -1.54 -5.40
C MET A 158 20.87 -0.26 -6.19
N ASP A 159 19.84 0.15 -6.93
CA ASP A 159 19.83 1.41 -7.69
C ASP A 159 18.42 2.01 -7.70
N PRO A 160 18.26 3.31 -8.02
CA PRO A 160 16.97 3.98 -7.93
C PRO A 160 15.87 3.36 -8.79
N THR A 161 16.20 2.63 -9.88
CA THR A 161 15.19 1.96 -10.72
C THR A 161 14.65 0.68 -10.10
N LYS A 162 15.31 0.15 -9.06
CA LYS A 162 14.99 -1.13 -8.41
C LYS A 162 14.55 -0.96 -6.96
N ILE A 163 14.60 0.26 -6.43
CA ILE A 163 14.03 0.59 -5.14
C ILE A 163 12.61 1.12 -5.38
N LEU A 164 11.60 0.41 -4.90
CA LEU A 164 10.21 0.84 -4.96
C LEU A 164 9.85 1.65 -3.72
N ILE A 165 9.03 2.68 -3.93
CA ILE A 165 8.43 3.51 -2.90
C ILE A 165 6.93 3.22 -2.92
N THR A 166 6.38 2.87 -1.76
CA THR A 166 4.95 2.67 -1.55
C THR A 166 4.46 3.64 -0.47
N GLY A 167 3.27 4.21 -0.67
CA GLY A 167 2.77 5.29 0.19
C GLY A 167 3.74 6.47 0.25
N LYS A 168 3.93 7.05 1.44
CA LYS A 168 4.77 8.25 1.61
C LYS A 168 6.28 7.96 1.60
N THR A 169 6.72 6.95 2.36
CA THR A 169 8.16 6.71 2.60
C THR A 169 8.57 5.24 2.67
N ARG A 170 7.66 4.29 2.43
CA ARG A 170 7.95 2.85 2.62
C ARG A 170 8.72 2.29 1.43
N LEU A 171 9.97 1.91 1.66
CA LEU A 171 10.85 1.33 0.66
C LEU A 171 10.72 -0.18 0.55
N ARG A 172 10.93 -0.70 -0.66
CA ARG A 172 11.06 -2.12 -0.98
C ARG A 172 12.11 -2.31 -2.06
N VAL A 173 12.99 -3.30 -1.93
CA VAL A 173 13.99 -3.60 -2.97
C VAL A 173 13.41 -4.66 -3.91
N ASN A 174 13.32 -4.33 -5.19
CA ASN A 174 12.81 -5.20 -6.25
C ASN A 174 13.97 -5.94 -6.93
N CYS A 175 13.66 -7.07 -7.57
CA CYS A 175 14.59 -7.87 -8.38
C CYS A 175 15.76 -8.49 -7.59
N VAL A 176 15.63 -8.63 -6.27
CA VAL A 176 16.57 -9.41 -5.46
C VAL A 176 16.57 -10.87 -5.96
N GLY A 177 17.74 -11.50 -6.03
CA GLY A 177 17.90 -12.87 -6.51
C GLY A 177 18.02 -13.03 -8.04
N VAL A 178 17.73 -11.99 -8.83
CA VAL A 178 17.82 -12.08 -10.30
C VAL A 178 19.24 -12.37 -10.77
N PHE A 179 20.23 -11.63 -10.25
CA PHE A 179 21.62 -11.87 -10.63
C PHE A 179 22.14 -13.22 -10.16
N ASP A 180 21.67 -13.69 -9.01
CA ASP A 180 22.03 -15.00 -8.46
C ASP A 180 21.62 -16.12 -9.41
N VAL A 181 20.45 -16.01 -10.05
CA VAL A 181 20.02 -16.94 -11.10
C VAL A 181 20.77 -16.72 -12.42
N LEU A 182 20.88 -15.46 -12.89
CA LEU A 182 21.47 -15.17 -14.21
C LEU A 182 22.98 -15.41 -14.28
N THR A 183 23.70 -15.28 -13.16
CA THR A 183 25.15 -15.46 -13.08
C THR A 183 25.54 -16.79 -12.45
N PHE A 184 24.57 -17.66 -12.15
CA PHE A 184 24.85 -18.99 -11.67
C PHE A 184 25.61 -19.78 -12.75
N ASP A 185 26.80 -20.25 -12.39
CA ASP A 185 27.57 -21.18 -13.19
C ASP A 185 27.80 -22.44 -12.36
N ASN A 186 27.45 -23.60 -12.92
CA ASN A 186 27.64 -24.90 -12.30
C ASN A 186 29.08 -25.43 -12.47
N SER A 187 29.93 -24.72 -13.22
CA SER A 187 31.34 -25.06 -13.36
C SER A 187 32.08 -24.75 -12.04
N GLN A 188 32.85 -25.73 -11.52
CA GLN A 188 33.55 -25.59 -10.23
C GLN A 188 34.61 -24.45 -10.19
N ASN A 189 34.95 -23.86 -11.34
CA ASN A 189 35.95 -22.80 -11.43
C ASN A 189 35.47 -21.43 -10.94
N ASN A 190 34.16 -21.24 -10.71
CA ASN A 190 33.59 -19.94 -10.35
C ASN A 190 32.57 -20.07 -9.21
N ASN A 191 33.03 -20.50 -8.02
CA ASN A 191 32.15 -20.62 -6.86
C ASN A 191 31.57 -19.25 -6.45
N PRO A 192 30.25 -18.99 -6.62
CA PRO A 192 29.65 -17.68 -6.33
C PRO A 192 29.78 -17.30 -4.84
N LEU A 193 29.87 -18.29 -3.95
CA LEU A 193 30.06 -18.09 -2.52
C LEU A 193 31.44 -17.48 -2.20
N ALA A 194 32.47 -17.77 -3.00
CA ALA A 194 33.80 -17.20 -2.80
C ALA A 194 33.82 -15.68 -3.06
N LEU A 195 32.93 -15.19 -3.92
CA LEU A 195 32.78 -13.76 -4.25
C LEU A 195 31.77 -13.05 -3.35
N MET A 196 31.10 -13.74 -2.43
CA MET A 196 30.03 -13.18 -1.61
C MET A 196 30.48 -11.93 -0.84
N ALA A 197 31.67 -12.01 -0.24
CA ALA A 197 32.36 -10.90 0.40
C ALA A 197 32.44 -9.64 -0.48
N GLN A 198 32.77 -9.81 -1.77
CA GLN A 198 32.90 -8.72 -2.72
C GLN A 198 31.54 -8.17 -3.13
N TYR A 199 30.53 -9.03 -3.30
CA TYR A 199 29.16 -8.60 -3.59
C TYR A 199 28.57 -7.78 -2.43
N GLN A 200 28.84 -8.16 -1.18
CA GLN A 200 28.42 -7.39 -0.01
C GLN A 200 29.12 -6.02 0.06
N GLN A 201 30.41 -5.93 -0.31
CA GLN A 201 31.08 -4.62 -0.44
C GLN A 201 30.46 -3.77 -1.57
N ALA A 202 30.11 -4.39 -2.69
CA ALA A 202 29.46 -3.71 -3.81
C ALA A 202 28.05 -3.19 -3.44
N ASP A 203 27.31 -3.90 -2.59
CA ASP A 203 26.03 -3.43 -2.04
C ASP A 203 26.21 -2.15 -1.22
N LEU A 204 27.23 -2.08 -0.36
CA LEU A 204 27.53 -0.88 0.44
C LEU A 204 27.90 0.32 -0.43
N ILE A 205 28.69 0.10 -1.48
CA ILE A 205 29.01 1.15 -2.45
C ILE A 205 27.75 1.60 -3.19
N SER A 206 26.89 0.65 -3.58
CA SER A 206 25.61 0.94 -4.24
C SER A 206 24.67 1.75 -3.35
N LEU A 207 24.61 1.44 -2.05
CA LEU A 207 23.91 2.26 -1.06
C LEU A 207 24.48 3.68 -1.01
N GLY A 208 25.81 3.83 -0.94
CA GLY A 208 26.46 5.14 -0.94
C GLY A 208 26.13 5.97 -2.20
N LYS A 209 26.08 5.33 -3.36
CA LYS A 209 25.70 5.95 -4.64
C LYS A 209 24.24 6.41 -4.65
N VAL A 210 23.32 5.59 -4.14
CA VAL A 210 21.90 5.95 -4.01
C VAL A 210 21.73 7.15 -3.08
N VAL A 211 22.41 7.14 -1.92
CA VAL A 211 22.34 8.24 -0.95
C VAL A 211 22.91 9.53 -1.54
N LEU A 212 24.04 9.46 -2.23
CA LEU A 212 24.63 10.62 -2.90
C LEU A 212 23.72 11.18 -3.99
N ALA A 213 23.09 10.31 -4.79
CA ALA A 213 22.14 10.72 -5.81
C ALA A 213 20.95 11.46 -5.20
N LEU A 214 20.38 10.94 -4.11
CA LEU A 214 19.29 11.58 -3.37
C LEU A 214 19.70 12.94 -2.80
N ALA A 215 20.90 13.02 -2.21
CA ALA A 215 21.40 14.27 -1.63
C ALA A 215 21.64 15.36 -2.71
N CYS A 216 22.07 14.97 -3.91
CA CYS A 216 22.20 15.86 -5.05
C CYS A 216 20.89 16.08 -5.83
N ASN A 217 19.85 15.30 -5.53
CA ASN A 217 18.65 15.11 -6.34
C ASN A 217 18.94 14.97 -7.85
N SER A 218 20.02 14.25 -8.18
CA SER A 218 20.53 14.06 -9.54
C SER A 218 21.40 12.81 -9.63
N LEU A 219 21.25 12.04 -10.71
CA LEU A 219 22.10 10.88 -11.00
C LEU A 219 23.48 11.29 -11.54
N ALA A 220 23.63 12.51 -12.03
CA ALA A 220 24.92 13.00 -12.52
C ALA A 220 25.95 13.09 -11.37
N GLY A 221 25.49 13.28 -10.13
CA GLY A 221 26.36 13.36 -8.94
C GLY A 221 27.10 12.06 -8.61
N ILE A 222 26.64 10.93 -9.15
CA ILE A 222 27.25 9.62 -8.94
C ILE A 222 28.43 9.36 -9.91
N GLN A 223 28.56 10.18 -10.95
CA GLN A 223 29.61 10.03 -11.95
C GLN A 223 30.97 10.46 -11.38
N ARG A 224 32.04 9.73 -11.74
CA ARG A 224 33.39 9.95 -11.18
C ARG A 224 33.88 11.39 -11.34
N GLU A 225 33.61 12.00 -12.49
CA GLU A 225 33.99 13.39 -12.81
C GLU A 225 33.26 14.44 -11.95
N ASN A 226 32.06 14.11 -11.47
CA ASN A 226 31.22 15.02 -10.69
C ASN A 226 31.28 14.74 -9.19
N LEU A 227 32.01 13.70 -8.74
CA LEU A 227 32.00 13.25 -7.35
C LEU A 227 32.48 14.33 -6.38
N GLN A 228 33.53 15.07 -6.74
CA GLN A 228 34.05 16.16 -5.92
C GLN A 228 33.00 17.27 -5.73
N LYS A 229 32.36 17.70 -6.83
CA LYS A 229 31.28 18.68 -6.84
C LYS A 229 30.06 18.20 -6.02
N ALA A 230 29.73 16.91 -6.12
CA ALA A 230 28.65 16.31 -5.35
C ALA A 230 28.93 16.33 -3.84
N MET A 231 30.15 16.00 -3.42
CA MET A 231 30.55 16.04 -2.01
C MET A 231 30.61 17.46 -1.43
N GLU A 232 30.97 18.46 -2.25
CA GLU A 232 30.91 19.88 -1.87
C GLU A 232 29.46 20.34 -1.63
N LEU A 233 28.54 19.97 -2.54
CA LEU A 233 27.10 20.22 -2.35
C LEU A 233 26.61 19.61 -1.04
N VAL A 234 26.97 18.35 -0.78
CA VAL A 234 26.58 17.66 0.45
C VAL A 234 27.07 18.40 1.69
N THR A 235 28.34 18.84 1.68
CA THR A 235 28.98 19.55 2.80
C THR A 235 28.28 20.88 3.11
N ILE A 236 27.73 21.56 2.10
CA ILE A 236 27.11 22.89 2.26
C ILE A 236 25.66 22.78 2.74
N ASN A 237 24.94 21.72 2.35
CA ASN A 237 23.47 21.66 2.51
C ASN A 237 22.98 20.63 3.55
N TYR A 238 23.83 19.71 4.01
CA TYR A 238 23.44 18.64 4.92
C TYR A 238 24.39 18.49 6.10
N SER A 239 23.96 17.72 7.11
CA SER A 239 24.76 17.45 8.29
C SER A 239 26.09 16.74 7.98
N SER A 240 27.05 16.91 8.89
CA SER A 240 28.31 16.16 8.86
C SER A 240 28.09 14.65 8.91
N ASP A 241 27.03 14.18 9.58
CA ASP A 241 26.71 12.75 9.67
C ASP A 241 26.39 12.16 8.30
N LEU A 242 25.59 12.87 7.49
CA LEU A 242 25.23 12.40 6.16
C LEU A 242 26.47 12.39 5.25
N LYS A 243 27.28 13.45 5.32
CA LYS A 243 28.57 13.51 4.61
C LYS A 243 29.49 12.35 5.00
N ASN A 244 29.65 12.10 6.29
CA ASN A 244 30.53 11.05 6.81
C ASN A 244 30.05 9.66 6.40
N LEU A 245 28.74 9.42 6.39
CA LEU A 245 28.16 8.17 5.91
C LEU A 245 28.42 7.95 4.42
N ILE A 246 28.18 8.96 3.58
CA ILE A 246 28.44 8.88 2.13
C ILE A 246 29.94 8.62 1.89
N LEU A 247 30.82 9.36 2.56
CA LEU A 247 32.26 9.19 2.43
C LEU A 247 32.69 7.79 2.86
N TYR A 248 32.16 7.29 3.97
CA TYR A 248 32.44 5.94 4.47
C TYR A 248 32.00 4.84 3.50
N LEU A 249 30.85 5.00 2.82
CA LEU A 249 30.31 4.04 1.86
C LEU A 249 31.01 4.09 0.50
N LEU A 250 31.48 5.26 0.05
CA LEU A 250 32.09 5.42 -1.27
C LEU A 250 33.62 5.28 -1.28
N THR A 251 34.29 5.56 -0.16
CA THR A 251 35.75 5.45 -0.08
C THR A 251 36.15 3.99 0.03
N ASP A 252 37.13 3.58 -0.77
CA ASP A 252 37.71 2.25 -0.64
C ASP A 252 38.47 2.13 0.67
N GLN A 253 38.26 1.04 1.41
CA GLN A 253 38.86 0.83 2.72
C GLN A 253 39.75 -0.41 2.65
N ASN A 254 40.92 -0.34 3.28
CA ASN A 254 41.80 -1.51 3.40
C ASN A 254 41.17 -2.66 4.20
N ARG A 255 40.09 -2.40 4.95
CA ARG A 255 39.31 -3.40 5.67
C ARG A 255 37.96 -3.62 4.99
N MET A 256 37.52 -4.87 5.00
CA MET A 256 36.15 -5.20 4.63
C MET A 256 35.17 -4.53 5.59
N ARG A 257 34.17 -3.86 5.02
CA ARG A 257 33.14 -3.14 5.78
C ARG A 257 31.92 -4.03 6.02
N SER A 258 31.22 -3.78 7.12
CA SER A 258 29.93 -4.38 7.42
C SER A 258 28.83 -3.32 7.43
N VAL A 259 27.59 -3.72 7.13
CA VAL A 259 26.41 -2.86 7.35
C VAL A 259 26.29 -2.44 8.82
N ASN A 260 26.81 -3.22 9.76
CA ASN A 260 26.78 -2.86 11.17
C ASN A 260 27.75 -1.70 11.51
N ASP A 261 28.75 -1.45 10.67
CA ASP A 261 29.73 -0.39 10.92
C ASP A 261 29.14 1.01 10.79
N ILE A 262 28.02 1.17 10.07
CA ILE A 262 27.31 2.45 9.96
C ILE A 262 26.34 2.71 11.11
N MET A 263 26.15 1.74 12.02
CA MET A 263 25.22 1.87 13.16
C MET A 263 25.46 3.12 14.03
N PRO A 264 26.70 3.53 14.35
CA PRO A 264 26.92 4.74 15.14
C PRO A 264 26.34 6.01 14.49
N MET A 265 26.29 6.08 13.15
CA MET A 265 25.77 7.23 12.41
C MET A 265 24.24 7.22 12.26
N ILE A 266 23.61 6.04 12.36
CA ILE A 266 22.17 5.88 12.08
C ILE A 266 21.35 5.41 13.28
N GLY A 267 21.99 4.99 14.38
CA GLY A 267 21.36 4.36 15.54
C GLY A 267 20.27 5.21 16.17
N ALA A 268 20.55 6.48 16.49
CA ALA A 268 19.55 7.39 17.05
C ALA A 268 18.37 7.65 16.08
N ARG A 269 18.59 7.52 14.78
CA ARG A 269 17.57 7.77 13.75
C ARG A 269 16.57 6.62 13.62
N PHE A 270 16.90 5.44 14.16
CA PHE A 270 15.93 4.34 14.28
C PHE A 270 14.77 4.69 15.21
N TYR A 271 14.98 5.50 16.25
CA TYR A 271 13.89 5.92 17.14
C TYR A 271 12.82 6.71 16.36
N THR A 272 13.24 7.69 15.56
CA THR A 272 12.30 8.46 14.72
C THR A 272 11.56 7.58 13.72
N GLN A 273 12.20 6.55 13.16
CA GLN A 273 11.52 5.61 12.26
C GLN A 273 10.57 4.67 12.99
N LEU A 274 10.93 4.23 14.20
CA LEU A 274 10.08 3.41 15.04
C LEU A 274 8.83 4.19 15.47
N ASP A 275 9.01 5.42 15.95
CA ASP A 275 7.91 6.31 16.35
C ASP A 275 6.97 6.57 15.16
N ALA A 276 7.52 6.87 13.99
CA ALA A 276 6.72 7.08 12.77
C ALA A 276 5.95 5.81 12.36
N ALA A 277 6.52 4.62 12.56
CA ALA A 277 5.85 3.35 12.30
C ALA A 277 4.73 3.08 13.31
N GLN A 278 4.95 3.37 14.60
CA GLN A 278 3.96 3.22 15.66
C GLN A 278 2.77 4.17 15.46
N MET A 279 3.04 5.47 15.24
CA MET A 279 1.98 6.44 14.95
C MET A 279 1.15 6.04 13.73
N ARG A 280 1.80 5.50 12.69
CA ARG A 280 1.08 4.99 11.52
C ARG A 280 0.22 3.77 11.86
N ASN A 281 0.68 2.88 12.72
CA ASN A 281 -0.11 1.72 13.17
C ASN A 281 -1.34 2.19 13.95
N ASP A 282 -1.20 3.15 14.86
CA ASP A 282 -2.33 3.70 15.63
C ASP A 282 -3.40 4.30 14.70
N VAL A 283 -2.98 5.07 13.70
CA VAL A 283 -3.90 5.63 12.68
C VAL A 283 -4.62 4.54 11.90
N ILE A 284 -3.90 3.50 11.48
CA ILE A 284 -4.48 2.37 10.74
C ILE A 284 -5.46 1.59 11.63
N GLU A 285 -5.12 1.37 12.90
CA GLU A 285 -5.97 0.67 13.86
C GLU A 285 -7.26 1.45 14.14
N GLU A 286 -7.16 2.77 14.33
CA GLU A 286 -8.33 3.64 14.53
C GLU A 286 -9.26 3.63 13.32
N ASP A 287 -8.71 3.71 12.11
CA ASP A 287 -9.51 3.67 10.89
C ASP A 287 -10.08 2.26 10.61
N LEU A 288 -9.34 1.20 10.93
CA LEU A 288 -9.83 -0.17 10.85
C LEU A 288 -11.00 -0.39 11.81
N ALA A 289 -10.94 0.15 13.04
CA ALA A 289 -12.03 0.06 14.00
C ALA A 289 -13.34 0.67 13.44
N LYS A 290 -13.24 1.82 12.74
CA LYS A 290 -14.39 2.44 12.06
C LYS A 290 -14.93 1.56 10.94
N GLU A 291 -14.07 0.95 10.13
CA GLU A 291 -14.52 0.05 9.05
C GLU A 291 -15.12 -1.28 9.57
N VAL A 292 -14.62 -1.80 10.69
CA VAL A 292 -15.23 -2.95 11.38
C VAL A 292 -16.65 -2.61 11.84
N GLN A 293 -16.86 -1.41 12.38
CA GLN A 293 -18.20 -0.91 12.71
C GLN A 293 -19.07 -0.79 11.47
N ASN A 294 -18.59 -0.19 10.39
CA ASN A 294 -19.32 -0.11 9.11
C ASN A 294 -19.75 -1.49 8.60
N GLY A 295 -18.85 -2.49 8.69
CA GLY A 295 -19.16 -3.86 8.31
C GLY A 295 -20.26 -4.50 9.16
N ARG A 296 -20.31 -4.20 10.47
CA ARG A 296 -21.41 -4.63 11.36
C ARG A 296 -22.73 -3.97 10.96
N LEU A 297 -22.71 -2.64 10.77
CA LEU A 297 -23.90 -1.88 10.36
C LEU A 297 -24.45 -2.37 9.03
N PHE A 298 -23.59 -2.58 8.02
CA PHE A 298 -24.00 -3.14 6.73
C PHE A 298 -24.70 -4.50 6.88
N ARG A 299 -24.15 -5.40 7.70
CA ARG A 299 -24.79 -6.71 7.96
C ARG A 299 -26.15 -6.55 8.65
N LEU A 300 -26.30 -5.63 9.59
CA LEU A 300 -27.59 -5.36 10.23
C LEU A 300 -28.61 -4.82 9.22
N LEU A 301 -28.20 -3.86 8.40
CA LEU A 301 -29.04 -3.30 7.33
C LEU A 301 -29.47 -4.36 6.32
N ALA A 302 -28.55 -5.23 5.88
CA ALA A 302 -28.86 -6.32 4.97
C ALA A 302 -29.88 -7.30 5.56
N LYS A 303 -29.72 -7.65 6.85
CA LYS A 303 -30.69 -8.49 7.57
C LYS A 303 -32.04 -7.81 7.73
N LEU A 304 -32.07 -6.54 8.12
CA LEU A 304 -33.31 -5.75 8.21
C LEU A 304 -34.01 -5.68 6.86
N GLY A 305 -33.27 -5.43 5.77
CA GLY A 305 -33.81 -5.44 4.41
C GLY A 305 -34.29 -6.82 3.93
N THR A 306 -33.80 -7.90 4.53
CA THR A 306 -34.27 -9.27 4.23
C THR A 306 -35.58 -9.61 4.96
N ILE A 307 -35.82 -8.95 6.10
CA ILE A 307 -37.00 -9.13 6.96
C ILE A 307 -38.13 -8.20 6.54
N ASN A 308 -37.84 -6.90 6.48
CA ASN A 308 -38.84 -5.86 6.26
C ASN A 308 -39.41 -5.97 4.85
N GLU A 309 -40.71 -5.71 4.71
CA GLU A 309 -41.43 -5.70 3.42
C GLU A 309 -41.36 -7.01 2.62
N ARG A 310 -41.08 -8.13 3.29
CA ARG A 310 -41.17 -9.44 2.67
C ARG A 310 -42.62 -9.68 2.20
N PRO A 311 -42.86 -9.90 0.89
CA PRO A 311 -44.22 -9.92 0.34
C PRO A 311 -45.04 -11.15 0.78
N GLU A 312 -44.38 -12.30 0.92
CA GLU A 312 -45.00 -13.55 1.36
C GLU A 312 -43.94 -14.42 2.04
N PHE A 313 -44.31 -15.10 3.11
CA PHE A 313 -43.49 -16.14 3.73
C PHE A 313 -44.37 -17.30 4.18
N GLN A 314 -44.03 -18.53 3.80
CA GLN A 314 -44.79 -19.74 4.15
C GLN A 314 -46.31 -19.64 3.87
N LYS A 315 -46.69 -19.03 2.73
CA LYS A 315 -48.10 -18.79 2.34
C LYS A 315 -48.85 -17.77 3.20
N ASP A 316 -48.16 -17.02 4.06
CA ASP A 316 -48.71 -15.88 4.78
C ASP A 316 -48.29 -14.56 4.09
N PRO A 317 -49.23 -13.85 3.43
CA PRO A 317 -48.98 -12.54 2.82
C PRO A 317 -48.92 -11.39 3.83
N THR A 318 -49.25 -11.65 5.10
CA THR A 318 -49.25 -10.67 6.20
C THR A 318 -48.12 -10.87 7.20
N TRP A 319 -47.18 -11.78 6.90
CA TRP A 319 -46.11 -12.17 7.82
C TRP A 319 -45.28 -10.98 8.32
N SER A 320 -44.98 -10.01 7.45
CA SER A 320 -44.22 -8.81 7.82
C SER A 320 -45.01 -7.79 8.64
N GLU A 321 -46.34 -7.96 8.77
CA GLU A 321 -47.26 -7.00 9.37
C GLU A 321 -47.69 -7.37 10.80
N THR A 322 -47.17 -8.47 11.36
CA THR A 322 -47.64 -8.99 12.66
C THR A 322 -46.51 -9.21 13.68
N GLY A 323 -46.86 -9.10 14.97
CA GLY A 323 -45.99 -9.42 16.11
C GLY A 323 -44.63 -8.71 16.09
N ASP A 324 -43.56 -9.47 16.35
CA ASP A 324 -42.17 -9.00 16.35
C ASP A 324 -41.78 -8.29 15.04
N ARG A 325 -42.33 -8.71 13.89
CA ARG A 325 -42.02 -8.13 12.57
C ARG A 325 -42.62 -6.75 12.42
N TYR A 326 -43.79 -6.51 12.99
CA TYR A 326 -44.40 -5.19 13.02
C TYR A 326 -43.55 -4.19 13.81
N LEU A 327 -42.95 -4.61 14.93
CA LEU A 327 -42.00 -3.77 15.68
C LEU A 327 -40.78 -3.39 14.84
N LEU A 328 -40.23 -4.33 14.06
CA LEU A 328 -39.09 -4.08 13.18
C LEU A 328 -39.45 -3.16 12.01
N LYS A 329 -40.67 -3.26 11.48
CA LYS A 329 -41.22 -2.33 10.48
C LYS A 329 -41.32 -0.90 11.01
N LEU A 330 -41.84 -0.72 12.22
CA LEU A 330 -41.89 0.60 12.85
C LEU A 330 -40.49 1.12 13.20
N PHE A 331 -39.58 0.24 13.60
CA PHE A 331 -38.18 0.60 13.83
C PHE A 331 -37.48 1.06 12.54
N ARG A 332 -37.78 0.45 11.39
CA ARG A 332 -37.31 0.94 10.08
C ARG A 332 -37.83 2.36 9.82
N ASP A 333 -39.10 2.63 10.10
CA ASP A 333 -39.67 3.97 9.94
C ASP A 333 -39.00 4.97 10.91
N HIS A 334 -38.68 4.54 12.13
CA HIS A 334 -37.90 5.32 13.10
C HIS A 334 -36.47 5.63 12.62
N LEU A 335 -35.85 4.72 11.85
CA LEU A 335 -34.50 4.91 11.30
C LEU A 335 -34.48 5.82 10.08
N PHE A 336 -35.33 5.55 9.08
CA PHE A 336 -35.17 6.11 7.73
C PHE A 336 -36.26 7.08 7.29
N HIS A 337 -37.41 7.09 7.97
CA HIS A 337 -38.58 7.87 7.58
C HIS A 337 -38.92 8.96 8.59
N GLN A 338 -37.90 9.51 9.25
CA GLN A 338 -38.07 10.66 10.13
C GLN A 338 -38.47 11.91 9.34
N VAL A 339 -39.26 12.78 9.96
CA VAL A 339 -39.71 14.04 9.39
C VAL A 339 -39.52 15.17 10.40
N THR A 340 -39.32 16.39 9.92
CA THR A 340 -39.27 17.60 10.75
C THR A 340 -40.69 18.01 11.16
N GLU A 341 -40.80 18.99 12.07
CA GLU A 341 -42.09 19.58 12.45
C GLU A 341 -42.89 20.14 11.26
N ALA A 342 -42.21 20.55 10.18
CA ALA A 342 -42.82 21.01 8.94
C ALA A 342 -43.21 19.87 7.97
N GLY A 343 -43.00 18.60 8.37
CA GLY A 343 -43.28 17.42 7.55
C GLY A 343 -42.23 17.11 6.47
N ALA A 344 -41.11 17.84 6.44
CA ALA A 344 -40.03 17.58 5.48
C ALA A 344 -39.21 16.35 5.91
N PRO A 345 -38.72 15.51 4.97
CA PRO A 345 -37.85 14.38 5.32
C PRO A 345 -36.62 14.83 6.11
N TRP A 346 -36.34 14.16 7.22
CA TRP A 346 -35.16 14.37 8.04
C TRP A 346 -34.16 13.24 7.82
N ILE A 347 -33.05 13.55 7.15
CA ILE A 347 -31.99 12.60 6.82
C ILE A 347 -30.77 12.93 7.66
N ASP A 348 -30.54 12.14 8.72
CA ASP A 348 -29.36 12.24 9.56
C ASP A 348 -28.70 10.86 9.72
N LEU A 349 -27.49 10.74 9.18
CA LEU A 349 -26.71 9.52 9.27
C LEU A 349 -26.25 9.24 10.71
N SER A 350 -26.06 10.28 11.52
CA SER A 350 -25.65 10.15 12.93
C SER A 350 -26.73 9.44 13.74
N HIS A 351 -27.99 9.78 13.51
CA HIS A 351 -29.15 9.10 14.07
C HIS A 351 -29.18 7.63 13.68
N ILE A 352 -29.11 7.33 12.38
CA ILE A 352 -29.13 5.96 11.85
C ILE A 352 -28.02 5.12 12.48
N ILE A 353 -26.78 5.62 12.48
CA ILE A 353 -25.62 4.93 13.07
C ILE A 353 -25.82 4.71 14.57
N SER A 354 -26.28 5.73 15.31
CA SER A 354 -26.52 5.63 16.75
C SER A 354 -27.56 4.56 17.09
N CYS A 355 -28.71 4.60 16.42
CA CYS A 355 -29.79 3.63 16.62
C CYS A 355 -29.38 2.20 16.26
N LEU A 356 -28.66 2.00 15.15
CA LEU A 356 -28.17 0.67 14.77
C LEU A 356 -27.11 0.14 15.73
N ASN A 357 -26.21 0.98 16.23
CA ASN A 357 -25.24 0.59 17.26
C ASN A 357 -25.94 0.19 18.56
N LYS A 358 -26.98 0.93 18.97
CA LYS A 358 -27.81 0.62 20.14
C LYS A 358 -28.58 -0.70 19.96
N LEU A 359 -29.13 -0.95 18.76
CA LEU A 359 -29.77 -2.21 18.40
C LEU A 359 -28.76 -3.37 18.48
N ASP A 360 -27.59 -3.23 17.87
CA ASP A 360 -26.55 -4.26 17.84
C ASP A 360 -26.04 -4.59 19.25
N ALA A 361 -25.85 -3.56 20.09
CA ALA A 361 -25.48 -3.72 21.48
C ALA A 361 -26.62 -4.30 22.34
N GLY A 362 -27.88 -4.09 21.95
CA GLY A 362 -29.05 -4.49 22.73
C GLY A 362 -29.16 -3.71 24.04
N VAL A 363 -29.00 -2.39 23.99
CA VAL A 363 -29.03 -1.55 25.19
C VAL A 363 -30.43 -1.47 25.82
N PRO A 364 -30.55 -1.28 27.14
CA PRO A 364 -31.85 -1.17 27.82
C PRO A 364 -32.53 0.21 27.64
N GLU A 365 -32.04 1.04 26.72
CA GLU A 365 -32.63 2.34 26.39
C GLU A 365 -33.99 2.14 25.69
N LYS A 366 -34.99 2.92 26.12
CA LYS A 366 -36.34 2.89 25.57
C LYS A 366 -36.50 3.89 24.43
N ILE A 367 -37.19 3.48 23.37
CA ILE A 367 -37.62 4.34 22.27
C ILE A 367 -39.13 4.21 22.03
N SER A 368 -39.70 5.26 21.45
CA SER A 368 -41.11 5.30 21.06
C SER A 368 -41.24 5.06 19.56
N LEU A 369 -41.93 3.98 19.20
CA LEU A 369 -42.27 3.62 17.82
C LEU A 369 -43.72 4.00 17.54
N ILE A 370 -43.94 4.84 16.56
CA ILE A 370 -45.27 5.40 16.23
C ILE A 370 -45.78 4.72 14.96
N SER A 371 -47.03 4.26 14.96
CA SER A 371 -47.68 3.73 13.76
C SER A 371 -47.90 4.83 12.72
N ARG A 372 -47.96 4.46 11.44
CA ARG A 372 -48.12 5.43 10.34
C ARG A 372 -49.42 6.23 10.37
N ASP A 373 -50.45 5.70 11.02
CA ASP A 373 -51.71 6.40 11.26
C ASP A 373 -51.68 7.30 12.50
N GLU A 374 -50.54 7.33 13.20
CA GLU A 374 -50.28 8.07 14.44
C GLU A 374 -51.19 7.68 15.62
N LYS A 375 -51.96 6.60 15.50
CA LYS A 375 -52.91 6.18 16.54
C LYS A 375 -52.28 5.33 17.64
N SER A 376 -51.15 4.68 17.36
CA SER A 376 -50.50 3.76 18.28
C SER A 376 -49.05 4.17 18.54
N VAL A 377 -48.69 4.24 19.82
CA VAL A 377 -47.31 4.47 20.27
C VAL A 377 -46.86 3.28 21.09
N LEU A 378 -45.82 2.59 20.63
CA LEU A 378 -45.22 1.44 21.30
C LEU A 378 -43.89 1.85 21.91
N VAL A 379 -43.74 1.69 23.22
CA VAL A 379 -42.49 1.95 23.93
C VAL A 379 -41.74 0.65 24.12
N VAL A 380 -40.59 0.51 23.47
CA VAL A 380 -39.77 -0.71 23.47
C VAL A 380 -38.31 -0.40 23.77
N THR A 381 -37.57 -1.36 24.30
CA THR A 381 -36.11 -1.22 24.46
C THR A 381 -35.36 -1.69 23.22
N TYR A 382 -34.13 -1.21 23.00
CA TYR A 382 -33.26 -1.80 21.97
C TYR A 382 -32.94 -3.26 22.26
N SER A 383 -32.89 -3.70 23.52
CA SER A 383 -32.80 -5.12 23.88
C SER A 383 -34.01 -5.94 23.39
N ASP A 384 -35.24 -5.42 23.50
CA ASP A 384 -36.44 -6.10 22.99
C ASP A 384 -36.41 -6.18 21.47
N LEU A 385 -36.03 -5.08 20.81
CA LEU A 385 -35.91 -5.04 19.35
C LEU A 385 -34.84 -5.98 18.82
N LYS A 386 -33.70 -6.09 19.52
CA LYS A 386 -32.64 -7.03 19.16
C LYS A 386 -33.14 -8.48 19.21
N ARG A 387 -33.87 -8.85 20.26
CA ARG A 387 -34.50 -10.17 20.36
C ARG A 387 -35.47 -10.43 19.20
N CYS A 388 -36.35 -9.47 18.90
CA CYS A 388 -37.29 -9.56 17.77
C CYS A 388 -36.55 -9.75 16.43
N PHE A 389 -35.50 -8.97 16.22
CA PHE A 389 -34.64 -9.01 15.03
C PHE A 389 -33.94 -10.35 14.86
N GLU A 390 -33.28 -10.85 15.90
CA GLU A 390 -32.54 -12.11 15.86
C GLU A 390 -33.49 -13.31 15.64
N ASN A 391 -34.61 -13.36 16.37
CA ASN A 391 -35.59 -14.43 16.23
C ASN A 391 -36.20 -14.47 14.82
N THR A 392 -36.60 -13.30 14.30
CA THR A 392 -37.20 -13.20 12.97
C THR A 392 -36.20 -13.60 11.88
N PHE A 393 -34.94 -13.17 11.99
CA PHE A 393 -33.93 -13.57 11.03
C PHE A 393 -33.62 -15.08 11.10
N GLN A 394 -33.61 -15.66 12.31
CA GLN A 394 -33.36 -17.08 12.52
C GLN A 394 -34.47 -17.96 11.91
N GLU A 395 -35.73 -17.52 11.97
CA GLU A 395 -36.86 -18.19 11.30
C GLU A 395 -36.64 -18.25 9.77
N LEU A 396 -36.20 -17.15 9.16
CA LEU A 396 -35.90 -17.09 7.73
C LEU A 396 -34.75 -18.03 7.35
N ILE A 397 -33.70 -18.10 8.17
CA ILE A 397 -32.59 -19.05 7.98
C ILE A 397 -33.09 -20.49 8.08
N ALA A 398 -33.88 -20.80 9.11
CA ALA A 398 -34.41 -22.15 9.32
C ALA A 398 -35.25 -22.62 8.13
N ALA A 399 -36.11 -21.75 7.59
CA ALA A 399 -36.88 -22.04 6.39
C ALA A 399 -36.00 -22.23 5.14
N ALA A 400 -34.97 -21.39 4.96
CA ALA A 400 -34.04 -21.52 3.83
C ALA A 400 -33.25 -22.84 3.86
N ASN A 401 -32.90 -23.33 5.05
CA ASN A 401 -32.18 -24.58 5.24
C ASN A 401 -33.09 -25.82 5.28
N GLY A 402 -34.39 -25.68 5.02
CA GLY A 402 -35.35 -26.79 5.11
C GLY A 402 -35.56 -27.34 6.52
N GLN A 403 -35.17 -26.58 7.55
CA GLN A 403 -35.36 -26.92 8.97
C GLN A 403 -36.65 -26.31 9.55
N GLY A 404 -37.52 -25.73 8.71
CA GLY A 404 -38.84 -25.25 9.09
C GLY A 404 -39.81 -26.41 9.29
N SER A 405 -40.18 -26.63 10.54
CA SER A 405 -41.13 -27.60 11.09
C SER A 405 -42.24 -28.04 10.15
N SER A 406 -42.27 -29.34 9.87
CA SER A 406 -43.50 -30.06 9.54
C SER A 406 -44.44 -29.99 10.75
N PHE A 407 -45.49 -29.17 10.64
CA PHE A 407 -46.75 -29.33 11.37
C PHE A 407 -47.90 -29.19 10.39
#